data_AF-A0A2R5EFX7-F1
#
_entry.id   AF-A0A2R5EFX7-F1
#
_cell.length_a   1.000
_cell.length_b   1.000
_cell.length_c   1.000
_cell.angle_alpha   90.00
_cell.angle_beta   90.00
_cell.angle_gamma   90.00
#
_symmetry.space_group_name_H-M   'P 1'
#
loop_
_entity.id
_entity.type
_entity.pdbx_description
1 polymer ?
#
loop_
_entity_poly.entity_id
_entity_poly.type
_entity_poly.pdbx_seq_one_letter_code
_entity_poly.pdbx_strand_id
1 'polypeptide(L)'
;MTPIDFKELPTLSQAGIVWSFFWRGIATTLGSALCGTLLGGIVGFALGISGIGRSALPLIGGLVGLLTGLFFFYLYVRWLLASRLGHFRLVLVPAD
;
A
#
# COMPACT_ATOMS: atom_id res chain seq x y z
N MET A 1 24.81 -12.21 -9.42
CA MET A 1 23.52 -12.85 -9.74
C MET A 1 23.01 -12.21 -11.01
N THR A 2 22.72 -12.99 -12.05
CA THR A 2 22.15 -12.45 -13.30
C THR A 2 20.66 -12.18 -13.09
N PRO A 3 20.16 -10.96 -13.37
CA PRO A 3 18.73 -10.71 -13.35
C PRO A 3 18.05 -11.55 -14.44
N ILE A 4 16.97 -12.25 -14.07
CA ILE A 4 16.18 -13.09 -14.98
C ILE A 4 14.88 -12.35 -15.25
N ASP A 5 14.49 -12.25 -16.51
CA ASP A 5 13.23 -11.60 -16.88
C ASP A 5 12.03 -12.47 -16.48
N PHE A 6 10.94 -11.84 -16.08
CA PHE A 6 9.73 -12.53 -15.64
C PHE A 6 9.18 -13.47 -16.72
N LYS A 7 9.36 -13.12 -18.00
CA LYS A 7 8.88 -13.90 -19.16
C LYS A 7 9.63 -15.23 -19.35
N GLU A 8 10.85 -15.34 -18.83
CA GLU A 8 11.69 -16.54 -18.96
C GLU A 8 11.37 -17.58 -17.88
N LEU A 9 10.55 -17.21 -16.89
CA LEU A 9 10.20 -18.09 -15.77
C LEU A 9 9.14 -19.13 -16.18
N PRO A 10 9.21 -20.36 -15.63
CA PRO A 10 8.14 -21.32 -15.78
C PRO A 10 6.83 -20.78 -15.19
N THR A 11 5.72 -21.05 -15.86
CA THR A 11 4.36 -20.55 -15.52
C THR A 11 3.97 -20.78 -14.06
N LEU A 12 4.40 -21.90 -13.47
CA LEU A 12 4.14 -22.22 -12.07
C LEU A 12 4.87 -21.26 -11.09
N SER A 13 6.09 -20.83 -11.44
CA SER A 13 6.83 -19.82 -10.68
C SER A 13 6.26 -18.42 -10.86
N GLN A 14 5.83 -18.08 -12.08
CA GLN A 14 5.12 -16.82 -12.34
C GLN A 14 3.84 -16.72 -11.51
N ALA A 15 3.04 -17.79 -11.48
CA ALA A 15 1.82 -17.85 -10.66
C ALA A 15 2.13 -17.69 -9.17
N GLY A 16 3.19 -18.31 -8.65
CA GLY A 16 3.61 -18.16 -7.25
C GLY A 16 4.03 -16.72 -6.90
N ILE A 17 4.70 -16.02 -7.83
CA ILE A 17 5.06 -14.60 -7.68
C ILE A 17 3.79 -13.73 -7.69
N VAL A 18 2.92 -13.90 -8.67
CA VAL A 18 1.66 -13.12 -8.78
C VAL A 18 0.76 -13.35 -7.57
N TRP A 19 0.64 -14.61 -7.11
CA TRP A 19 -0.11 -14.96 -5.91
C TRP A 19 0.47 -14.31 -4.66
N SER A 20 1.80 -14.28 -4.55
CA SER A 20 2.53 -13.58 -3.50
C SER A 20 2.27 -12.07 -3.51
N PHE A 21 2.20 -11.44 -4.69
CA PHE A 21 1.84 -10.03 -4.85
C PHE A 21 0.39 -9.77 -4.44
N PHE A 22 -0.53 -10.63 -4.88
CA PHE A 22 -1.96 -10.51 -4.64
C PHE A 22 -2.29 -10.47 -3.14
N TRP A 23 -1.76 -11.41 -2.35
CA TRP A 23 -2.01 -11.43 -0.90
C TRP A 23 -1.42 -10.24 -0.17
N ARG A 24 -0.25 -9.75 -0.61
CA ARG A 24 0.35 -8.55 -0.03
C ARG A 24 -0.50 -7.32 -0.35
N GLY A 25 -0.99 -7.19 -1.58
CA GLY A 25 -1.93 -6.15 -1.97
C GLY A 25 -3.19 -6.18 -1.09
N ILE A 26 -3.83 -7.34 -0.95
CA ILE A 26 -5.02 -7.52 -0.10
C ILE A 26 -4.74 -7.13 1.34
N ALA A 27 -3.66 -7.65 1.93
CA ALA A 27 -3.31 -7.37 3.33
C ALA A 27 -3.08 -5.87 3.56
N THR A 28 -2.44 -5.18 2.61
CA THR A 28 -2.15 -3.76 2.74
C THR A 28 -3.38 -2.90 2.50
N THR A 29 -4.27 -3.29 1.59
CA THR A 29 -5.57 -2.62 1.38
C THR A 29 -6.49 -2.79 2.58
N LEU A 30 -6.57 -3.98 3.17
CA LEU A 30 -7.35 -4.21 4.39
C LEU A 30 -6.78 -3.43 5.57
N GLY A 31 -5.45 -3.46 5.75
CA GLY A 31 -4.77 -2.72 6.80
C GLY A 31 -4.97 -1.20 6.66
N SER A 32 -4.83 -0.67 5.44
CA SER A 32 -5.03 0.76 5.18
C SER A 32 -6.49 1.17 5.33
N ALA A 33 -7.45 0.34 4.91
CA ALA A 33 -8.87 0.62 5.10
C ALA A 33 -9.26 0.66 6.59
N LEU A 34 -8.78 -0.29 7.39
CA LEU A 34 -9.00 -0.30 8.84
C LEU A 34 -8.39 0.93 9.52
N CYS A 35 -7.12 1.22 9.24
CA CYS A 35 -6.45 2.38 9.81
C CYS A 35 -7.07 3.70 9.33
N GLY A 36 -7.43 3.80 8.06
CA GLY A 36 -8.10 4.97 7.49
C GLY A 36 -9.48 5.21 8.11
N THR A 37 -10.24 4.15 8.37
CA THR A 37 -11.55 4.25 9.04
C THR A 37 -11.40 4.71 10.49
N LEU A 38 -10.43 4.15 11.23
CA LEU A 38 -10.13 4.56 12.60
C LEU A 38 -9.67 6.02 12.68
N LEU A 39 -8.69 6.41 11.86
CA LEU A 39 -8.18 7.77 11.82
C LEU A 39 -9.24 8.76 11.36
N GLY A 40 -10.00 8.43 10.32
CA GLY A 40 -11.12 9.24 9.83
C GLY A 40 -12.22 9.41 10.87
N GLY A 41 -12.53 8.36 11.63
CA GLY A 41 -13.49 8.41 12.74
C GLY A 41 -13.02 9.33 13.87
N ILE A 42 -11.77 9.22 14.30
CA ILE A 42 -11.19 10.06 15.36
C ILE A 42 -11.15 11.53 14.94
N VAL A 43 -10.64 11.81 13.74
CA VAL A 43 -10.56 13.17 13.19
C VAL A 43 -11.96 13.75 13.00
N GLY A 44 -12.89 12.99 12.41
CA GLY A 44 -14.27 13.41 12.21
C GLY A 44 -14.99 13.73 13.52
N PHE A 45 -14.77 12.92 14.57
CA PHE A 45 -15.34 13.15 15.90
C PHE A 45 -14.78 14.42 16.55
N ALA A 46 -13.45 14.62 16.51
CA ALA A 46 -12.80 15.80 17.05
C ALA A 46 -13.24 17.10 16.35
N LEU A 47 -13.35 17.07 15.02
CA LEU A 47 -13.83 18.20 14.22
C LEU A 47 -15.33 18.48 14.49
N GLY A 48 -16.13 17.45 14.76
CA GLY A 48 -17.53 17.58 15.13
C GLY A 48 -17.74 18.28 16.48
N ILE A 49 -16.95 17.92 17.50
CA ILE A 49 -17.04 18.54 18.84
C ILE A 49 -16.58 20.00 18.81
N SER A 50 -15.55 20.33 18.02
CA SER A 50 -15.00 21.69 17.92
C SER A 50 -15.89 22.67 17.14
N GLY A 51 -17.02 22.22 16.60
CA GLY A 51 -17.97 23.09 15.89
C GLY A 51 -17.43 23.62 14.56
N ILE A 52 -16.43 22.96 13.98
CA ILE A 52 -15.81 23.39 12.72
C ILE A 52 -16.84 23.31 11.59
N GLY A 53 -16.88 24.38 10.78
CA GLY A 53 -17.79 24.48 9.65
C GLY A 53 -17.64 23.31 8.67
N ARG A 54 -18.77 22.80 8.18
CA ARG A 54 -18.82 21.65 7.26
C ARG A 54 -18.02 21.84 5.97
N SER A 55 -17.72 23.08 5.60
CA SER A 55 -16.87 23.45 4.47
C SER A 55 -15.41 23.04 4.64
N ALA A 56 -14.88 22.98 5.87
CA ALA A 56 -13.49 22.61 6.13
C ALA A 56 -13.29 21.08 6.28
N LEU A 57 -14.35 20.33 6.60
CA LEU A 57 -14.31 18.87 6.75
C LEU A 57 -13.75 18.11 5.54
N PRO A 58 -14.18 18.36 4.29
CA PRO A 58 -13.67 17.63 3.13
C PRO A 58 -12.19 17.95 2.85
N LEU A 59 -11.74 19.18 3.12
CA LEU A 59 -10.34 19.57 2.95
C LEU A 59 -9.44 18.83 3.95
N ILE A 60 -9.81 18.87 5.24
CA ILE A 60 -9.03 18.24 6.31
C ILE A 60 -9.08 16.72 6.17
N GLY A 61 -10.26 16.15 5.94
CA GLY A 61 -10.43 14.71 5.71
C GLY A 61 -9.65 14.23 4.48
N GLY A 62 -9.66 15.01 3.39
CA GLY A 62 -8.89 14.72 2.18
C GLY A 62 -7.38 14.74 2.42
N LEU A 63 -6.86 15.74 3.14
CA LEU A 63 -5.44 15.83 3.50
C LEU A 63 -5.01 14.66 4.39
N VAL A 64 -5.80 14.33 5.42
CA VAL A 64 -5.51 13.20 6.31
C VAL A 64 -5.55 11.89 5.51
N GLY A 65 -6.54 11.70 4.64
CA GLY A 65 -6.65 10.54 3.77
C GLY A 65 -5.45 10.42 2.81
N LEU A 66 -5.02 11.51 2.21
CA LEU A 66 -3.86 11.55 1.31
C LEU A 66 -2.57 11.18 2.04
N LEU A 67 -2.31 11.79 3.19
CA LEU A 67 -1.11 11.50 3.98
C LEU A 67 -1.08 10.05 4.46
N THR A 68 -2.23 9.55 4.93
CA THR A 68 -2.37 8.17 5.38
C THR A 68 -2.19 7.21 4.20
N GLY A 69 -2.83 7.47 3.07
CA GLY A 69 -2.71 6.66 1.85
C GLY A 69 -1.27 6.61 1.32
N LEU A 70 -0.58 7.76 1.29
CA LEU A 70 0.81 7.85 0.87
C LEU A 70 1.74 7.05 1.79
N PHE A 71 1.50 7.12 3.11
CA PHE A 71 2.24 6.34 4.10
C PHE A 71 2.07 4.82 3.88
N PHE A 72 0.84 4.34 3.70
CA PHE A 72 0.57 2.94 3.41
C PHE A 72 1.14 2.49 2.06
N PHE A 73 1.10 3.36 1.04
CA PHE A 73 1.72 3.08 -0.25
C PHE A 73 3.24 2.91 -0.13
N TYR A 74 3.91 3.81 0.59
CA TYR A 74 5.34 3.67 0.87
C TYR A 74 5.66 2.36 1.59
N LEU A 75 4.89 2.00 2.62
CA LEU A 75 5.04 0.74 3.34
C LEU A 75 4.82 -0.47 2.41
N TYR A 76 3.82 -0.42 1.53
CA TYR A 76 3.56 -1.47 0.55
C TYR A 76 4.75 -1.68 -0.38
N VAL A 77 5.25 -0.62 -1.03
CA VAL A 77 6.38 -0.69 -1.97
C VAL A 77 7.65 -1.17 -1.25
N ARG A 78 7.93 -0.65 -0.06
CA ARG A 78 9.08 -1.07 0.75
C ARG A 78 8.98 -2.54 1.14
N TRP A 79 7.81 -2.98 1.59
CA TRP A 79 7.59 -4.36 1.98
C TRP A 79 7.73 -5.31 0.79
N LEU A 80 7.20 -4.91 -0.36
CA LEU A 80 7.30 -5.64 -1.61
C LEU A 80 8.77 -5.84 -2.03
N LEU A 81 9.56 -4.77 -2.07
CA LEU A 81 10.99 -4.80 -2.44
C LEU A 81 11.86 -5.58 -1.42
N ALA A 82 11.48 -5.55 -0.13
CA ALA A 82 12.18 -6.31 0.90
C ALA A 82 11.82 -7.81 0.90
N SER A 83 10.68 -8.17 0.32
CA SER A 83 10.14 -9.52 0.41
C SER A 83 10.81 -10.52 -0.54
N ARG A 84 10.88 -11.78 -0.11
CA ARG A 84 11.18 -12.91 -0.98
C ARG A 84 9.87 -13.43 -1.59
N LEU A 85 9.84 -13.53 -2.91
CA LEU A 85 8.74 -14.05 -3.71
C LEU A 85 9.08 -15.49 -4.09
N GLY A 86 8.85 -16.41 -3.14
CA GLY A 86 9.35 -17.78 -3.24
C GLY A 86 10.89 -17.80 -3.19
N HIS A 87 11.53 -18.25 -4.27
CA HIS A 87 12.99 -18.27 -4.43
C HIS A 87 13.57 -16.98 -5.03
N PHE A 88 12.71 -16.04 -5.44
CA PHE A 88 13.13 -14.82 -6.14
C PHE A 88 13.05 -13.59 -5.24
N ARG A 89 13.89 -12.59 -5.51
CA ARG A 89 13.85 -11.28 -4.86
C ARG A 89 13.78 -10.21 -5.95
N LEU A 90 12.92 -9.21 -5.75
CA LEU A 90 12.89 -8.05 -6.63
C LEU A 90 14.18 -7.24 -6.46
N VAL A 91 14.83 -6.96 -7.57
CA VAL A 91 15.99 -6.07 -7.63
C VAL A 91 15.66 -4.99 -8.65
N LEU A 92 15.93 -3.74 -8.28
CA LEU A 92 15.86 -2.61 -9.20
C LEU A 92 17.05 -2.69 -10.14
N VAL A 93 16.78 -2.86 -11.43
CA VAL A 93 17.78 -2.83 -12.49
C VAL A 93 17.67 -1.47 -13.19
N PRO A 94 18.79 -0.82 -13.55
CA PRO A 94 18.77 0.41 -14.35
C PRO A 94 17.95 0.20 -15.62
N ALA A 95 17.09 1.17 -15.94
CA ALA A 95 16.37 1.23 -17.20
C ALA A 95 17.25 1.97 -18.21
N ASP A 96 18.34 1.33 -18.64
CA ASP A 96 19.13 1.81 -19.78
C ASP A 96 18.39 1.47 -21.09
#